data_AF-A0A6T8P0M6-F1
#
_entry.id   AF-A0A6T8P0M6-F1
#
_cell.length_a   1.000
_cell.length_b   1.000
_cell.length_c   1.000
_cell.angle_alpha   90.00
_cell.angle_beta   90.00
_cell.angle_gamma   90.00
#
_symmetry.space_group_name_H-M   'P 1'
#
loop_
_entity.id
_entity.type
_entity.pdbx_description
1 polymer ?
#
loop_
_entity_poly.entity_id
_entity_poly.type
_entity_poly.pdbx_seq_one_letter_code
_entity_poly.pdbx_strand_id
1 'polypeptide(L)'
;MSGTEDKQEELAAQQALVARLQGMKEESTSLAQKIAELDQEKHEHSLVLDTLSGLSGDRKCYRLVGSVLTERTVGDVNPAVKDNMAKLDGLIGELTKKLHEKEKEMQEFQQKHNIRFQKQGEAQQRGVRA
;
A
#
# COMPACT_ATOMS: atom_id res chain seq x y z
N MET A 1 14.43 34.45 32.83
CA MET A 1 13.61 33.24 33.02
C MET A 1 12.75 32.94 31.77
N SER A 2 12.41 33.90 30.89
CA SER A 2 11.54 33.63 29.72
C SER A 2 12.20 32.84 28.57
N GLY A 3 13.49 33.04 28.27
CA GLY A 3 14.12 32.45 27.07
C GLY A 3 14.36 30.93 27.09
N THR A 4 14.08 30.24 28.20
CA THR A 4 14.14 28.77 28.30
C THR A 4 12.80 28.11 27.98
N GLU A 5 11.69 28.77 28.28
CA GLU A 5 10.33 28.27 28.00
C GLU A 5 10.01 28.36 26.51
N ASP A 6 10.36 29.49 25.87
CA ASP A 6 10.17 29.70 24.42
C ASP A 6 10.90 28.65 23.56
N LYS A 7 12.11 28.24 23.96
CA LYS A 7 12.90 27.20 23.25
C LYS A 7 12.31 25.80 23.42
N GLN A 8 11.64 25.55 24.54
CA GLN A 8 11.07 24.24 24.85
C GLN A 8 9.76 24.03 24.09
N GLU A 9 8.96 25.10 23.91
CA GLU A 9 7.78 25.09 23.03
C GLU A 9 8.15 24.92 21.56
N GLU A 10 9.19 25.61 21.07
CA GLU A 10 9.64 25.48 19.68
C GLU A 10 10.12 24.06 19.36
N LEU A 11 10.86 23.43 20.27
CA LEU A 11 11.31 22.04 20.13
C LEU A 11 10.12 21.06 20.12
N ALA A 12 9.13 21.26 20.99
CA ALA A 12 7.92 20.43 21.04
C ALA A 12 7.10 20.55 19.74
N ALA A 13 6.98 21.77 19.20
CA ALA A 13 6.33 22.00 17.91
C ALA A 13 7.05 21.29 16.76
N GLN A 14 8.39 21.33 16.72
CA GLN A 14 9.17 20.60 15.73
C GLN A 14 9.00 19.08 15.85
N GLN A 15 9.00 18.54 17.08
CA GLN A 15 8.76 17.11 17.32
C GLN A 15 7.36 16.67 16.86
N ALA A 16 6.33 17.49 17.09
CA ALA A 16 4.97 17.21 16.63
C ALA A 16 4.87 17.16 15.09
N LEU A 17 5.59 18.03 14.37
CA LEU A 17 5.65 18.02 12.92
C LEU A 17 6.31 16.75 12.37
N VAL A 18 7.43 16.33 12.98
CA VAL A 18 8.13 15.09 12.61
C VAL A 18 7.25 13.87 12.88
N ALA A 19 6.59 13.81 14.04
CA ALA A 19 5.67 12.73 14.39
C ALA A 19 4.51 12.62 13.40
N ARG A 20 3.92 13.77 13.01
CA ARG A 20 2.86 13.80 12.00
C ARG A 20 3.33 13.29 10.65
N LEU A 21 4.52 13.70 10.19
CA LEU A 21 5.08 13.23 8.92
C LEU A 21 5.38 11.73 8.95
N GLN A 22 5.85 11.22 10.09
CA GLN A 22 6.10 9.80 10.28
C GLN A 22 4.79 8.99 10.19
N GLY A 23 3.71 9.47 10.81
CA GLY A 23 2.38 8.86 10.68
C GLY A 23 1.89 8.82 9.22
N MET A 24 2.08 9.90 8.46
CA MET A 24 1.71 9.92 7.03
C MET A 24 2.50 8.90 6.20
N LYS A 25 3.78 8.67 6.53
CA LYS A 25 4.62 7.65 5.87
C LYS A 25 4.16 6.23 6.21
N GLU A 26 3.79 5.99 7.46
CA GLU A 26 3.26 4.70 7.91
C GLU A 26 1.94 4.36 7.20
N GLU A 27 1.03 5.34 7.09
CA GLU A 27 -0.21 5.20 6.31
C GLU A 27 0.08 4.89 4.83
N SER A 28 1.02 5.60 4.21
CA SER A 28 1.39 5.38 2.81
C SER A 28 2.02 3.99 2.59
N THR A 29 2.84 3.53 3.53
CA THR A 29 3.45 2.20 3.49
C THR A 29 2.39 1.11 3.61
N SER A 30 1.42 1.29 4.52
CA SER A 30 0.29 0.37 4.69
C SER A 30 -0.59 0.29 3.43
N LEU A 31 -0.87 1.43 2.80
CA LEU A 31 -1.59 1.46 1.50
C LEU A 31 -0.81 0.72 0.41
N ALA A 32 0.49 0.96 0.28
CA ALA A 32 1.33 0.29 -0.72
C ALA A 32 1.41 -1.22 -0.51
N GLN A 33 1.54 -1.66 0.75
CA GLN A 33 1.48 -3.09 1.11
C GLN A 33 0.15 -3.69 0.70
N LYS A 34 -0.97 -3.01 1.00
CA LYS A 34 -2.29 -3.54 0.66
C LYS A 34 -2.53 -3.62 -0.84
N ILE A 35 -2.04 -2.64 -1.60
CA ILE A 35 -2.07 -2.67 -3.08
C ILE A 35 -1.31 -3.89 -3.60
N ALA A 36 -0.08 -4.12 -3.12
CA ALA A 36 0.73 -5.25 -3.54
C ALA A 36 0.08 -6.61 -3.24
N GLU A 37 -0.57 -6.76 -2.07
CA GLU A 37 -1.35 -7.96 -1.74
C GLU A 37 -2.49 -8.19 -2.76
N LEU A 38 -3.29 -7.16 -3.04
CA LEU A 38 -4.42 -7.28 -3.97
C LEU A 38 -3.99 -7.50 -5.42
N ASP A 39 -2.86 -6.92 -5.83
CA ASP A 39 -2.25 -7.17 -7.15
C ASP A 39 -1.83 -8.64 -7.30
N GLN A 40 -1.29 -9.25 -6.23
CA GLN A 40 -0.98 -10.67 -6.23
C GLN A 40 -2.25 -11.53 -6.35
N GLU A 41 -3.29 -11.24 -5.56
CA GLU A 41 -4.58 -11.95 -5.65
C GLU A 41 -5.18 -11.84 -7.06
N LYS A 42 -5.14 -10.64 -7.65
CA LYS A 42 -5.59 -10.41 -9.03
C LYS A 42 -4.77 -11.22 -10.04
N HIS A 43 -3.45 -11.28 -9.86
CA HIS A 43 -2.58 -12.07 -10.73
C HIS A 43 -2.93 -13.56 -10.66
N GLU A 44 -3.18 -14.10 -9.45
CA GLU A 44 -3.63 -15.48 -9.27
C GLU A 44 -4.96 -15.75 -9.98
N HIS A 45 -5.91 -14.81 -9.94
CA HIS A 45 -7.15 -14.91 -10.70
C HIS A 45 -6.93 -14.91 -12.22
N SER A 46 -5.98 -14.11 -12.73
CA SER A 46 -5.61 -14.11 -14.15
C SER A 46 -5.11 -15.49 -14.59
N LEU A 47 -4.22 -16.10 -13.80
CA LEU A 47 -3.70 -17.44 -14.09
C LEU A 47 -4.82 -18.48 -14.14
N VAL A 48 -5.81 -18.39 -13.24
CA VAL A 48 -7.00 -19.28 -13.30
C VAL A 48 -7.76 -19.09 -14.60
N LEU A 49 -8.03 -17.85 -15.02
CA LEU A 49 -8.72 -17.58 -16.28
C LEU A 49 -7.94 -18.10 -17.51
N ASP A 50 -6.63 -17.96 -17.51
CA ASP A 50 -5.76 -18.47 -18.57
C ASP A 50 -5.82 -20.00 -18.66
N THR A 51 -5.79 -20.69 -17.51
CA THR A 51 -5.91 -22.16 -17.48
C THR A 51 -7.29 -22.67 -17.89
N LEU A 52 -8.35 -21.88 -17.68
CA LEU A 52 -9.71 -22.21 -18.10
C LEU A 52 -9.98 -21.81 -19.56
N SER A 53 -9.10 -21.04 -20.17
CA SER A 53 -9.25 -20.58 -21.54
C SER A 53 -9.25 -21.75 -22.53
N GLY A 54 -10.18 -21.72 -23.48
CA GLY A 54 -10.33 -22.79 -24.48
C GLY A 54 -10.98 -24.09 -23.97
N LEU A 55 -11.32 -24.18 -22.67
CA LEU A 55 -12.10 -25.30 -22.16
C LEU A 55 -13.60 -25.15 -22.48
N SER A 56 -14.28 -26.26 -22.74
CA SER A 56 -15.74 -26.26 -22.92
C SER A 56 -16.45 -25.76 -21.67
N GLY A 57 -17.48 -24.94 -21.85
CA GLY A 57 -18.32 -24.42 -20.77
C GLY A 57 -18.95 -25.51 -19.91
N ASP A 58 -19.32 -26.65 -20.51
CA ASP A 58 -19.97 -27.77 -19.81
C ASP A 58 -18.99 -28.66 -19.03
N ARG A 59 -17.67 -28.41 -19.15
CA ARG A 59 -16.67 -29.17 -18.41
C ARG A 59 -16.85 -28.95 -16.91
N LYS A 60 -16.91 -30.04 -16.15
CA LYS A 60 -17.02 -29.99 -14.70
C LYS A 60 -15.78 -29.34 -14.07
N CYS A 61 -16.04 -28.46 -13.11
CA CYS A 61 -15.08 -27.80 -12.24
C CYS A 61 -15.44 -28.07 -10.79
N TYR A 62 -14.45 -28.05 -9.90
CA TYR A 62 -14.66 -28.23 -8.47
C TYR A 62 -14.05 -27.06 -7.71
N ARG A 63 -14.85 -26.43 -6.85
CA ARG A 63 -14.38 -25.38 -5.95
C ARG A 63 -14.32 -25.91 -4.54
N LEU A 64 -13.15 -25.80 -3.90
CA LEU A 64 -12.98 -26.11 -2.48
C LEU A 64 -13.48 -24.93 -1.63
N VAL A 65 -14.34 -25.21 -0.66
CA VAL A 65 -14.80 -24.25 0.36
C VAL A 65 -14.63 -24.91 1.73
N GLY A 66 -13.64 -24.45 2.50
CA GLY A 66 -13.23 -25.14 3.71
C GLY A 66 -12.76 -26.56 3.40
N SER A 67 -13.50 -27.57 3.86
CA SER A 67 -13.24 -29.00 3.61
C SER A 67 -14.14 -29.64 2.55
N VAL A 68 -15.05 -28.87 1.92
CA VAL A 68 -16.05 -29.41 0.99
C VAL A 68 -15.75 -28.99 -0.45
N LEU A 69 -15.74 -29.96 -1.37
CA LEU A 69 -15.68 -29.70 -2.82
C LEU A 69 -17.09 -29.51 -3.38
N THR A 70 -17.32 -28.37 -4.02
CA THR A 70 -18.58 -28.04 -4.70
C THR A 70 -18.40 -28.23 -6.20
N GLU A 71 -19.24 -29.05 -6.83
CA GLU A 71 -19.28 -29.23 -8.28
C GLU A 71 -19.91 -28.00 -8.96
N ARG A 72 -19.27 -27.54 -10.05
CA ARG A 72 -19.66 -26.43 -10.92
C ARG A 72 -19.28 -26.77 -12.36
N THR A 73 -19.60 -25.88 -13.29
CA THR A 73 -19.08 -25.94 -14.66
C THR A 73 -18.10 -24.81 -14.93
N VAL A 74 -17.27 -24.94 -16.00
CA VAL A 74 -16.44 -23.83 -16.49
C VAL A 74 -17.32 -22.61 -16.82
N GLY A 75 -18.52 -22.83 -17.36
CA GLY A 75 -19.51 -21.80 -17.64
C GLY A 75 -19.95 -21.00 -16.42
N ASP A 76 -20.04 -21.64 -15.25
CA ASP A 76 -20.37 -20.97 -13.98
C ASP A 76 -19.16 -20.28 -13.34
N VAL A 77 -17.98 -20.91 -13.44
CA VAL A 77 -16.77 -20.46 -12.74
C VAL A 77 -16.11 -19.27 -13.45
N ASN A 78 -16.03 -19.29 -14.78
CA ASN A 78 -15.42 -18.21 -15.56
C ASN A 78 -15.98 -16.82 -15.25
N PRO A 79 -17.31 -16.58 -15.29
CA PRO A 79 -17.87 -15.27 -14.97
C PRO A 79 -17.60 -14.89 -13.51
N ALA A 80 -17.70 -15.82 -12.56
CA ALA A 80 -17.42 -15.53 -11.15
C ALA A 80 -15.96 -15.10 -10.90
N VAL A 81 -15.00 -15.75 -11.57
CA VAL A 81 -13.58 -15.37 -11.47
C VAL A 81 -13.32 -14.01 -12.13
N LYS A 82 -13.91 -13.74 -13.30
CA LYS A 82 -13.81 -12.43 -13.96
C LYS A 82 -14.40 -11.30 -13.12
N ASP A 83 -15.57 -11.50 -12.54
CA ASP A 83 -16.25 -10.50 -11.72
C ASP A 83 -15.43 -10.17 -10.46
N ASN A 84 -14.82 -11.18 -9.84
CA ASN A 84 -13.96 -10.96 -8.69
C ASN A 84 -12.68 -10.22 -9.07
N MET A 85 -12.05 -10.57 -10.19
CA MET A 85 -10.89 -9.86 -10.71
C MET A 85 -11.20 -8.39 -10.99
N ALA A 86 -12.36 -8.09 -11.58
CA ALA A 86 -12.79 -6.71 -11.84
C ALA A 86 -13.04 -5.91 -10.54
N LYS A 87 -13.54 -6.56 -9.47
CA LYS A 87 -13.67 -5.92 -8.15
C LYS A 87 -12.32 -5.62 -7.52
N LEU A 88 -11.36 -6.55 -7.62
CA LEU A 88 -9.98 -6.33 -7.17
C LEU A 88 -9.37 -5.13 -7.91
N ASP A 89 -9.55 -5.06 -9.23
CA ASP A 89 -9.10 -3.91 -10.04
C ASP A 89 -9.68 -2.58 -9.56
N GLY A 90 -10.99 -2.54 -9.27
CA GLY A 90 -11.63 -1.36 -8.71
C GLY A 90 -11.02 -0.94 -7.37
N LEU A 91 -10.84 -1.90 -6.45
CA LEU A 91 -10.26 -1.64 -5.13
C LEU A 91 -8.80 -1.19 -5.21
N ILE A 92 -7.99 -1.80 -6.08
CA ILE A 92 -6.61 -1.39 -6.34
C ILE A 92 -6.59 0.06 -6.84
N GLY A 93 -7.46 0.41 -7.78
CA GLY A 93 -7.60 1.78 -8.29
C GLY A 93 -7.95 2.79 -7.19
N GLU A 94 -8.91 2.46 -6.32
CA GLU A 94 -9.28 3.31 -5.18
C GLU A 94 -8.13 3.50 -4.18
N LEU A 95 -7.42 2.42 -3.83
CA LEU A 95 -6.27 2.49 -2.91
C LEU A 95 -5.10 3.24 -3.51
N THR A 96 -4.83 3.06 -4.81
CA THR A 96 -3.78 3.80 -5.54
C THR A 96 -4.08 5.30 -5.55
N LYS A 97 -5.35 5.68 -5.76
CA LYS A 97 -5.77 7.08 -5.67
C LYS A 97 -5.54 7.65 -4.27
N LYS A 98 -5.92 6.92 -3.22
CA LYS A 98 -5.68 7.32 -1.82
C LYS A 98 -4.19 7.47 -1.52
N LEU A 99 -3.36 6.56 -2.02
CA LEU A 99 -1.90 6.63 -1.87
C LEU A 99 -1.36 7.91 -2.50
N HIS A 100 -1.74 8.22 -3.75
CA HIS A 100 -1.30 9.44 -4.41
C HIS A 100 -1.77 10.73 -3.73
N GLU A 101 -3.02 10.75 -3.24
CA GLU A 101 -3.52 11.87 -2.43
C GLU A 101 -2.67 12.07 -1.17
N LYS A 102 -2.27 10.98 -0.51
CA LYS A 102 -1.42 11.02 0.68
C LYS A 102 0.02 11.45 0.38
N GLU A 103 0.59 10.97 -0.71
CA GLU A 103 1.91 11.40 -1.18
C GLU A 103 1.94 12.89 -1.47
N LYS A 104 0.88 13.42 -2.10
CA LYS A 104 0.73 14.86 -2.33
C LYS A 104 0.58 15.63 -1.02
N GLU A 105 -0.24 15.14 -0.08
CA GLU A 105 -0.37 15.75 1.26
C GLU A 105 1.00 15.83 1.96
N MET A 106 1.80 14.76 1.90
CA MET A 106 3.15 14.72 2.48
C MET A 106 4.09 15.73 1.84
N GLN A 107 4.08 15.85 0.51
CA GLN A 107 4.90 16.83 -0.21
C GLN A 107 4.54 18.26 0.18
N GLU A 108 3.26 18.58 0.21
CA GLU A 108 2.77 19.90 0.64
C GLU A 108 3.12 20.17 2.10
N PHE A 109 3.00 19.17 2.98
CA PHE A 109 3.35 19.28 4.39
C PHE A 109 4.84 19.56 4.59
N GLN A 110 5.71 18.85 3.86
CA GLN A 110 7.16 19.07 3.91
C GLN A 110 7.56 20.47 3.42
N GLN A 111 6.92 20.96 2.34
CA GLN A 111 7.16 22.30 1.81
C GLN A 111 6.68 23.39 2.77
N LYS A 112 5.47 23.27 3.33
CA LYS A 112 4.88 24.26 4.25
C LYS A 112 5.68 24.43 5.53
N HIS A 113 6.28 23.34 6.02
CA HIS A 113 6.98 23.34 7.30
C HIS A 113 8.52 23.35 7.18
N ASN A 114 9.06 23.46 5.96
CA ASN A 114 10.52 23.43 5.70
C ASN A 114 11.23 22.31 6.47
N ILE A 115 10.58 21.14 6.59
CA ILE A 115 11.12 20.00 7.33
C ILE A 115 12.32 19.48 6.55
N ARG A 116 13.51 20.02 6.84
CA ARG A 116 14.77 19.44 6.39
C ARG A 116 14.97 18.19 7.21
N PHE A 117 14.79 17.03 6.58
CA PHE A 117 15.39 15.80 7.07
C PHE A 117 16.89 16.10 7.26
N GLN A 118 17.33 16.33 8.49
CA GLN A 118 18.71 16.06 8.84
C GLN A 118 18.88 14.56 8.57
N LYS A 119 19.51 14.22 7.45
CA LYS A 119 20.10 12.90 7.27
C LYS A 119 21.06 12.71 8.46
N GLN A 120 20.58 12.11 9.53
CA GLN A 120 21.44 11.54 10.55
C GLN A 120 22.25 10.45 9.85
N GLY A 121 23.48 10.75 9.45
CA GLY A 121 24.31 9.81 8.69
C GLY A 121 25.65 10.32 8.18
N GLU A 122 25.87 11.64 8.05
CA GLU A 122 27.11 12.17 7.43
C GLU A 122 28.08 12.83 8.42
N ALA A 123 28.12 12.37 9.68
CA ALA A 123 29.08 12.84 10.69
C ALA A 123 30.10 11.77 11.14
N GLN A 124 30.16 10.60 10.47
CA GLN A 124 31.04 9.50 10.87
C GLN A 124 32.00 9.06 9.75
N GLN A 125 32.61 9.99 9.01
CA GLN A 125 33.73 9.65 8.11
C GLN A 125 34.89 10.66 8.08
N ARG A 126 34.86 11.70 8.94
CA ARG A 126 36.02 12.57 9.19
C ARG A 126 36.70 12.16 10.49
N GLY A 127 37.52 11.11 10.48
CA GLY A 127 38.17 10.72 11.73
C GLY A 127 39.14 9.54 11.74
N VAL A 128 39.79 9.18 10.62
CA VAL A 128 41.00 8.33 10.65
C VAL A 128 41.90 8.81 9.49
N ARG A 129 42.64 9.92 9.63
CA ARG A 129 44.08 9.99 9.98
C ARG A 129 44.89 8.87 9.29
N ALA A 130 45.61 9.20 8.22
CA ALA A 130 46.99 9.74 8.20
C ALA A 130 48.02 8.62 8.38
#